data_AF-A0A938N0L8-F1
#
_entry.id   AF-A0A938N0L8-F1
#
_cell.length_a   1.000
_cell.length_b   1.000
_cell.length_c   1.000
_cell.angle_alpha   90.00
_cell.angle_beta   90.00
_cell.angle_gamma   90.00
#
_symmetry.space_group_name_H-M   'P 1'
#
loop_
_entity.id
_entity.type
_entity.pdbx_description
1 polymer ?
#
loop_
_entity_poly.entity_id
_entity_poly.type
_entity_poly.pdbx_seq_one_letter_code
_entity_poly.pdbx_strand_id
1 'polypeptide(L)'
;MGDCPMRLRTILLGIMIGISAAGQGLTAEKSLRLSVKEYRDKMKAGWIGQIAGVSWGAPTEFKWQDKIIPADQMPRWQPEMINNAFGQDDLYVEMTFLRTLEQYGIDVSIRQAGIDFANSGYPLWCANNAGRTNLRKGIAPPDSGHPQFNKCPNDIDYQIEADYSGLIAPGMPQVAVDLGERFGRLMNYGDGMYAGQFVGAMYAAAFFESDPVKIVETALRAIPPDSQYAEMVRDLVAWYRADPDHWEAAWEKCQE
;
A
#
# COMPACT_ATOMS: atom_id res chain seq x y z
N MET A 1 34.44 -7.36 49.96
CA MET A 1 33.88 -7.24 51.32
C MET A 1 34.29 -5.89 51.88
N GLY A 2 33.29 -5.11 52.30
CA GLY A 2 33.42 -3.87 53.08
C GLY A 2 33.74 -2.62 52.25
N ASP A 3 33.10 -1.46 52.43
CA ASP A 3 31.84 -1.09 53.06
C ASP A 3 31.57 0.37 52.64
N CYS A 4 30.29 0.73 52.51
CA CYS A 4 29.84 2.10 52.30
C CYS A 4 30.00 2.94 53.57
N PRO A 5 30.20 4.27 53.46
CA PRO A 5 29.31 5.12 54.25
C PRO A 5 28.78 6.36 53.50
N MET A 6 27.47 6.56 53.62
CA MET A 6 26.79 7.83 53.39
C MET A 6 27.25 8.91 54.39
N ARG A 7 27.33 10.17 53.94
CA ARG A 7 27.03 11.33 54.80
C ARG A 7 26.22 12.39 54.05
N LEU A 8 25.34 13.00 54.84
CA LEU A 8 24.13 13.73 54.51
C LEU A 8 24.39 15.25 54.41
N ARG A 9 23.85 15.86 53.34
CA ARG A 9 23.29 17.23 53.15
C ARG A 9 23.91 18.43 53.88
N THR A 10 24.19 19.50 53.12
CA THR A 10 23.69 20.86 53.42
C THR A 10 23.52 21.66 52.11
N ILE A 11 22.43 22.44 52.07
CA ILE A 11 21.82 23.19 50.96
C ILE A 11 22.55 24.53 50.71
N LEU A 12 22.59 25.02 49.46
CA LEU A 12 22.55 26.46 49.15
C LEU A 12 22.18 26.76 47.67
N LEU A 13 21.12 27.58 47.53
CA LEU A 13 20.74 28.56 46.49
C LEU A 13 21.31 28.36 45.05
N GLY A 14 20.53 28.30 43.97
CA GLY A 14 19.27 29.00 43.68
C GLY A 14 19.52 30.21 42.76
N ILE A 15 19.75 29.97 41.45
CA ILE A 15 19.49 30.93 40.36
C ILE A 15 18.98 30.12 39.16
N MET A 16 17.65 30.04 38.99
CA MET A 16 17.06 29.66 37.71
C MET A 16 16.80 30.93 36.92
N ILE A 17 17.56 31.12 35.84
CA ILE A 17 17.26 32.10 34.81
C ILE A 17 16.02 31.58 34.07
N GLY A 18 14.91 32.28 34.24
CA GLY A 18 13.67 32.00 33.55
C GLY A 18 13.83 32.28 32.06
N ILE A 19 13.95 31.21 31.27
CA ILE A 19 13.60 31.25 29.85
C ILE A 19 12.09 31.01 29.80
N SER A 20 11.35 32.09 29.60
CA SER A 20 9.93 32.03 29.24
C SER A 20 9.81 31.39 27.85
N ALA A 21 9.77 30.06 27.80
CA ALA A 21 9.26 29.36 26.63
C ALA A 21 7.75 29.59 26.61
N ALA A 22 7.31 30.46 25.70
CA ALA A 22 5.92 30.55 25.31
C ALA A 22 5.43 29.13 25.03
N GLY A 23 4.48 28.66 25.84
CA GLY A 23 3.82 27.38 25.65
C GLY A 23 3.07 27.41 24.33
N GLN A 24 3.73 26.96 23.26
CA GLN A 24 3.03 26.41 22.13
C GLN A 24 2.34 25.16 22.66
N GLY A 25 1.02 25.25 22.82
CA GLY A 25 0.22 24.08 23.15
C GLY A 25 0.55 23.01 22.13
N LEU A 26 1.09 21.88 22.60
CA LEU A 26 1.11 20.65 21.85
C LEU A 26 -0.33 20.43 21.37
N THR A 27 -0.58 20.63 20.07
CA THR A 27 -1.84 20.25 19.46
C THR A 27 -2.07 18.81 19.84
N ALA A 28 -3.12 18.52 20.60
CA ALA A 28 -3.47 17.16 20.96
C ALA A 28 -3.45 16.31 19.67
N GLU A 29 -2.54 15.34 19.59
CA GLU A 29 -2.52 14.42 18.46
C GLU A 29 -3.92 13.84 18.32
N LYS A 30 -4.52 14.06 17.15
CA LYS A 30 -5.88 13.58 16.87
C LYS A 30 -5.81 12.06 16.77
N SER A 31 -6.03 11.38 17.90
CA SER A 31 -6.10 9.92 17.93
C SER A 31 -7.33 9.42 17.17
N LEU A 32 -7.12 8.49 16.25
CA LEU A 32 -8.19 7.72 15.61
C LEU A 32 -8.56 6.54 16.50
N ARG A 33 -9.85 6.21 16.60
CA ARG A 33 -10.35 5.12 17.45
C ARG A 33 -11.28 4.23 16.67
N LEU A 34 -11.07 2.92 16.79
CA LEU A 34 -11.90 1.89 16.21
C LEU A 34 -12.15 0.82 17.26
N SER A 35 -13.37 0.29 17.38
CA SER A 35 -13.59 -0.84 18.28
C SER A 35 -12.87 -2.08 17.74
N VAL A 36 -12.46 -2.99 18.63
CA VAL A 36 -11.85 -4.27 18.22
C VAL A 36 -12.80 -5.07 17.31
N LYS A 37 -14.12 -4.96 17.52
CA LYS A 37 -15.13 -5.59 16.67
C LYS A 37 -15.09 -5.03 15.26
N GLU A 38 -15.17 -3.72 15.10
CA GLU A 38 -15.13 -3.06 13.78
C GLU A 38 -13.79 -3.27 13.08
N TYR A 39 -12.68 -3.21 13.82
CA TYR A 39 -11.36 -3.52 13.28
C TYR A 39 -11.30 -4.93 12.69
N ARG A 40 -11.73 -5.94 13.45
CA ARG A 40 -11.75 -7.34 12.98
C ARG A 40 -12.68 -7.54 11.80
N ASP A 41 -13.82 -6.84 11.78
CA ASP A 41 -14.79 -6.90 10.70
C ASP A 41 -14.22 -6.33 9.40
N LYS A 42 -13.69 -5.11 9.45
CA LYS A 42 -13.05 -4.44 8.32
C LYS A 42 -11.80 -5.16 7.82
N MET A 43 -10.97 -5.69 8.73
CA MET A 43 -9.81 -6.50 8.36
C MET A 43 -10.22 -7.74 7.54
N LYS A 44 -11.23 -8.48 8.02
CA LYS A 44 -11.75 -9.65 7.30
C LYS A 44 -12.35 -9.25 5.96
N ALA A 45 -13.11 -8.16 5.93
CA ALA A 45 -13.73 -7.65 4.71
C ALA A 45 -12.69 -7.24 3.66
N GLY A 46 -11.56 -6.65 4.07
CA GLY A 46 -10.45 -6.31 3.18
C GLY A 46 -9.88 -7.53 2.48
N TRP A 47 -9.48 -8.55 3.24
CA TRP A 47 -8.97 -9.81 2.68
C TRP A 47 -9.99 -10.53 1.80
N ILE A 48 -11.24 -10.67 2.28
CA ILE A 48 -12.28 -11.37 1.50
C ILE A 48 -12.63 -10.58 0.24
N GLY A 49 -12.67 -9.25 0.32
CA GLY A 49 -13.00 -8.37 -0.80
C GLY A 49 -11.98 -8.49 -1.93
N GLN A 50 -10.69 -8.44 -1.60
CA GLN A 50 -9.60 -8.65 -2.57
C GLN A 50 -9.70 -10.03 -3.22
N ILE A 51 -9.77 -11.10 -2.42
CA ILE A 51 -9.85 -12.48 -2.93
C ILE A 51 -11.06 -12.67 -3.85
N ALA A 52 -12.22 -12.14 -3.45
CA ALA A 52 -13.44 -12.21 -4.26
C ALA A 52 -13.30 -11.40 -5.55
N GLY A 53 -12.76 -10.18 -5.49
CA GLY A 53 -12.56 -9.31 -6.65
C GLY A 53 -11.64 -9.96 -7.70
N VAL A 54 -10.45 -10.41 -7.28
CA VAL A 54 -9.48 -11.10 -8.14
C VAL A 54 -10.09 -12.36 -8.74
N SER A 55 -10.70 -13.22 -7.90
CA SER A 55 -11.29 -14.48 -8.36
C SER A 55 -12.47 -14.28 -9.32
N TRP A 56 -13.24 -13.21 -9.14
CA TRP A 56 -14.38 -12.86 -10.00
C TRP A 56 -13.94 -12.25 -11.34
N GLY A 57 -12.84 -11.48 -11.34
CA GLY A 57 -12.24 -10.88 -12.52
C GLY A 57 -11.48 -11.88 -13.40
N ALA A 58 -10.82 -12.88 -12.81
CA ALA A 58 -9.93 -13.83 -13.51
C ALA A 58 -10.54 -14.47 -14.78
N PRO A 59 -11.82 -14.89 -14.83
CA PRO A 59 -12.40 -15.44 -16.06
C PRO A 59 -12.52 -14.44 -17.22
N THR A 60 -12.38 -13.14 -16.98
CA THR A 60 -12.49 -12.06 -17.98
C THR A 60 -11.14 -11.51 -18.44
N GLU A 61 -10.05 -11.93 -17.80
CA GLU A 61 -8.70 -11.48 -18.07
C GLU A 61 -8.35 -11.61 -19.57
N PHE A 62 -7.82 -10.53 -20.15
CA PHE A 62 -7.49 -10.39 -21.58
C PHE A 62 -8.64 -10.56 -22.59
N LYS A 63 -9.91 -10.66 -22.17
CA LYS A 63 -11.07 -10.85 -23.08
C LYS A 63 -11.73 -9.55 -23.53
N TRP A 64 -11.57 -8.49 -22.74
CA TRP A 64 -12.26 -7.21 -22.91
C TRP A 64 -11.30 -6.03 -22.92
N GLN A 65 -10.17 -6.18 -23.61
CA GLN A 65 -9.18 -5.12 -23.72
C GLN A 65 -9.80 -3.91 -24.41
N ASP A 66 -9.69 -2.77 -23.75
CA ASP A 66 -10.19 -1.48 -24.22
C ASP A 66 -11.72 -1.42 -24.45
N LYS A 67 -12.48 -2.21 -23.68
CA LYS A 67 -13.94 -2.30 -23.80
C LYS A 67 -14.60 -2.48 -22.44
N ILE A 68 -15.73 -1.81 -22.24
CA ILE A 68 -16.63 -2.12 -21.12
C ILE A 68 -17.27 -3.49 -21.37
N ILE A 69 -17.21 -4.36 -20.36
CA ILE A 69 -17.89 -5.67 -20.40
C ILE A 69 -19.40 -5.43 -20.34
N PRO A 70 -20.20 -5.91 -21.31
CA PRO A 70 -21.65 -5.85 -21.22
C PRO A 70 -22.14 -6.56 -19.95
N ALA A 71 -23.07 -5.95 -19.22
CA ALA A 71 -23.52 -6.44 -17.91
C ALA A 71 -24.09 -7.87 -17.95
N ASP A 72 -24.66 -8.28 -19.08
CA ASP A 72 -25.18 -9.63 -19.31
C ASP A 72 -24.07 -10.67 -19.61
N GLN A 73 -22.87 -10.22 -19.94
CA GLN A 73 -21.68 -11.05 -20.17
C GLN A 73 -20.74 -11.12 -18.97
N MET A 74 -21.01 -10.34 -17.92
CA MET A 74 -20.28 -10.45 -16.65
C MET A 74 -20.49 -11.85 -16.03
N PRO A 75 -19.42 -12.53 -15.57
CA PRO A 75 -19.56 -13.81 -14.88
C PRO A 75 -20.49 -13.67 -13.67
N ARG A 76 -21.35 -14.67 -13.43
CA ARG A 76 -22.13 -14.70 -12.20
C ARG A 76 -21.25 -15.21 -11.06
N TRP A 77 -21.15 -14.45 -9.98
CA TRP A 77 -20.43 -14.90 -8.78
C TRP A 77 -20.96 -16.23 -8.25
N GLN A 78 -20.06 -17.15 -7.93
CA GLN A 78 -20.34 -18.38 -7.17
C GLN A 78 -19.31 -18.48 -6.03
N PRO A 79 -19.70 -18.90 -4.81
CA PRO A 79 -18.77 -19.00 -3.68
C PRO A 79 -17.52 -19.84 -3.98
N GLU A 80 -17.63 -20.86 -4.83
CA GLU A 80 -16.53 -21.75 -5.20
C GLU A 80 -15.44 -21.04 -6.01
N MET A 81 -15.76 -19.90 -6.64
CA MET A 81 -14.79 -19.08 -7.38
C MET A 81 -13.63 -18.64 -6.49
N ILE A 82 -13.86 -18.52 -5.17
CA ILE A 82 -12.81 -18.19 -4.20
C ILE A 82 -11.60 -19.13 -4.28
N ASN A 83 -11.78 -20.37 -4.76
CA ASN A 83 -10.69 -21.34 -4.90
C ASN A 83 -9.73 -20.98 -6.05
N ASN A 84 -10.12 -20.10 -6.96
CA ASN A 84 -9.22 -19.60 -8.01
C ASN A 84 -8.09 -18.74 -7.43
N ALA A 85 -8.27 -18.20 -6.23
CA ALA A 85 -7.32 -17.38 -5.51
C ALA A 85 -5.90 -17.97 -5.43
N PHE A 86 -5.77 -19.29 -5.28
CA PHE A 86 -4.46 -19.95 -5.13
C PHE A 86 -3.55 -19.79 -6.35
N GLY A 87 -4.11 -19.46 -7.51
CA GLY A 87 -3.37 -19.30 -8.76
C GLY A 87 -3.11 -17.85 -9.19
N GLN A 88 -3.47 -16.85 -8.37
CA GLN A 88 -3.46 -15.43 -8.75
C GLN A 88 -2.30 -14.70 -8.06
N ASP A 89 -1.41 -14.09 -8.84
CA ASP A 89 -0.25 -13.34 -8.32
C ASP A 89 -0.64 -12.18 -7.42
N ASP A 90 -1.77 -11.54 -7.69
CA ASP A 90 -2.38 -10.51 -6.84
C ASP A 90 -2.42 -10.94 -5.36
N LEU A 91 -2.60 -12.25 -5.10
CA LEU A 91 -2.84 -12.79 -3.77
C LEU A 91 -1.64 -13.52 -3.16
N TYR A 92 -0.79 -14.19 -3.95
CA TYR A 92 0.33 -14.94 -3.36
C TYR A 92 1.63 -14.15 -3.25
N VAL A 93 1.80 -13.06 -4.02
CA VAL A 93 3.04 -12.27 -3.95
C VAL A 93 3.10 -11.49 -2.64
N GLU A 94 2.02 -10.81 -2.25
CA GLU A 94 1.94 -10.06 -1.00
C GLU A 94 2.14 -10.94 0.26
N MET A 95 1.81 -12.24 0.17
CA MET A 95 2.08 -13.19 1.25
C MET A 95 3.58 -13.36 1.53
N THR A 96 4.44 -13.14 0.51
CA THR A 96 5.90 -13.11 0.71
C THR A 96 6.30 -11.88 1.53
N PHE A 97 5.69 -10.72 1.28
CA PHE A 97 5.98 -9.49 2.01
C PHE A 97 5.53 -9.60 3.47
N LEU A 98 4.32 -10.13 3.69
CA LEU A 98 3.82 -10.42 5.03
C LEU A 98 4.71 -11.42 5.77
N ARG A 99 5.20 -12.46 5.09
CA ARG A 99 6.14 -13.43 5.70
C ARG A 99 7.47 -12.77 6.07
N THR A 100 8.03 -11.91 5.22
CA THR A 100 9.23 -11.14 5.54
C THR A 100 9.00 -10.26 6.77
N LEU A 101 7.88 -9.55 6.83
CA LEU A 101 7.52 -8.71 7.98
C LEU A 101 7.34 -9.53 9.27
N GLU A 102 6.71 -10.70 9.18
CA GLU A 102 6.54 -11.62 10.31
C GLU A 102 7.90 -12.10 10.87
N GLN A 103 8.86 -12.36 9.99
CA GLN A 103 10.18 -12.90 10.39
C GLN A 103 11.14 -11.84 10.91
N TYR A 104 11.14 -10.65 10.31
CA TYR A 104 12.18 -9.64 10.53
C TYR A 104 11.65 -8.34 11.14
N GLY A 105 10.33 -8.22 11.32
CA GLY A 105 9.67 -7.04 11.87
C GLY A 105 9.38 -5.95 10.84
N ILE A 106 8.63 -4.92 11.26
CA ILE A 106 8.19 -3.80 10.41
C ILE A 106 9.35 -2.99 9.82
N ASP A 107 10.50 -3.00 10.50
CA ASP A 107 11.71 -2.24 10.13
C ASP A 107 12.66 -3.02 9.21
N VAL A 108 12.29 -4.21 8.75
CA VAL A 108 13.11 -5.09 7.87
C VAL A 108 13.78 -4.29 6.75
N SER A 109 15.05 -4.57 6.41
CA SER A 109 15.70 -3.82 5.34
C SER A 109 15.13 -4.19 3.96
N ILE A 110 15.13 -3.23 3.01
CA ILE A 110 14.80 -3.51 1.60
C ILE A 110 15.69 -4.61 1.00
N ARG A 111 16.95 -4.73 1.46
CA ARG A 111 17.86 -5.81 1.05
C ARG A 111 17.35 -7.18 1.48
N GLN A 112 16.87 -7.31 2.71
CA GLN A 112 16.30 -8.56 3.21
C GLN A 112 14.99 -8.90 2.47
N ALA A 113 14.12 -7.92 2.27
CA ALA A 113 12.91 -8.10 1.47
C ALA A 113 13.24 -8.57 0.04
N GLY A 114 14.27 -7.99 -0.58
CA GLY A 114 14.77 -8.42 -1.88
C GLY A 114 15.32 -9.84 -1.89
N ILE A 115 15.98 -10.30 -0.81
CA ILE A 115 16.46 -11.69 -0.67
C ILE A 115 15.26 -12.66 -0.63
N ASP A 116 14.24 -12.36 0.18
CA ASP A 116 13.07 -13.23 0.32
C ASP A 116 12.27 -13.29 -0.98
N PHE A 117 12.05 -12.14 -1.64
CA PHE A 117 11.39 -12.07 -2.94
C PHE A 117 12.19 -12.80 -4.03
N ALA A 118 13.52 -12.68 -4.03
CA ALA A 118 14.40 -13.44 -4.93
C ALA A 118 14.28 -14.95 -4.73
N ASN A 119 14.02 -15.41 -3.51
CA ASN A 119 13.90 -16.82 -3.16
C ASN A 119 12.49 -17.40 -3.36
N SER A 120 11.50 -16.58 -3.72
CA SER A 120 10.14 -17.04 -4.03
C SER A 120 10.11 -18.07 -5.17
N GLY A 121 9.21 -19.05 -5.07
CA GLY A 121 9.13 -20.19 -6.00
C GLY A 121 7.94 -20.18 -6.97
N TYR A 122 7.01 -19.23 -6.83
CA TYR A 122 5.81 -19.13 -7.66
C TYR A 122 6.09 -18.45 -9.01
N PRO A 123 5.24 -18.65 -10.04
CA PRO A 123 5.32 -17.90 -11.29
C PRO A 123 5.13 -16.40 -11.04
N LEU A 124 5.69 -15.58 -11.93
CA LEU A 124 5.57 -14.12 -11.89
C LEU A 124 5.51 -13.60 -13.33
N TRP A 125 4.92 -12.44 -13.52
CA TRP A 125 4.83 -11.74 -14.80
C TRP A 125 5.45 -10.37 -14.72
N CYS A 126 5.55 -9.68 -15.86
CA CYS A 126 5.89 -8.26 -15.96
C CYS A 126 6.92 -7.74 -14.94
N ALA A 127 6.59 -6.69 -14.16
CA ALA A 127 7.54 -6.02 -13.29
C ALA A 127 8.07 -6.99 -12.23
N ASN A 128 7.20 -7.84 -11.67
CA ASN A 128 7.54 -8.84 -10.67
C ASN A 128 8.63 -9.79 -11.15
N ASN A 129 8.43 -10.36 -12.33
CA ASN A 129 9.37 -11.29 -12.91
C ASN A 129 10.70 -10.60 -13.25
N ALA A 130 10.64 -9.39 -13.80
CA ALA A 130 11.83 -8.60 -14.10
C ALA A 130 12.61 -8.22 -12.83
N GLY A 131 11.94 -7.71 -11.81
CA GLY A 131 12.51 -7.37 -10.50
C GLY A 131 13.16 -8.58 -9.82
N ARG A 132 12.43 -9.69 -9.73
CA ARG A 132 12.96 -10.95 -9.16
C ARG A 132 14.17 -11.46 -9.95
N THR A 133 14.11 -11.39 -11.28
CA THR A 133 15.22 -11.80 -12.15
C THR A 133 16.45 -10.91 -11.92
N ASN A 134 16.26 -9.60 -11.77
CA ASN A 134 17.34 -8.66 -11.49
C ASN A 134 17.98 -8.94 -10.13
N LEU A 135 17.18 -9.19 -9.09
CA LEU A 135 17.67 -9.60 -7.78
C LEU A 135 18.50 -10.88 -7.84
N ARG A 136 18.02 -11.90 -8.56
CA ARG A 136 18.75 -13.17 -8.77
C ARG A 136 20.05 -13.00 -9.55
N LYS A 137 20.17 -11.94 -10.36
CA LYS A 137 21.40 -11.56 -11.09
C LYS A 137 22.34 -10.69 -10.26
N GLY A 138 21.98 -10.35 -9.02
CA GLY A 138 22.77 -9.52 -8.12
C GLY A 138 22.55 -8.02 -8.25
N ILE A 139 21.55 -7.58 -9.02
CA ILE A 139 21.12 -6.17 -9.03
C ILE A 139 20.26 -5.97 -7.80
N ALA A 140 20.84 -5.38 -6.75
CA ALA A 140 20.18 -5.17 -5.48
C ALA A 140 19.15 -4.03 -5.56
N PRO A 141 18.16 -3.97 -4.65
CA PRO A 141 17.30 -2.80 -4.52
C PRO A 141 18.11 -1.54 -4.16
N PRO A 142 17.67 -0.34 -4.60
CA PRO A 142 16.44 -0.08 -5.35
C PRO A 142 16.56 -0.32 -6.86
N ASP A 143 17.74 -0.70 -7.37
CA ASP A 143 18.01 -0.81 -8.80
C ASP A 143 17.27 -1.98 -9.47
N SER A 144 16.85 -3.00 -8.71
CA SER A 144 16.13 -4.16 -9.25
C SER A 144 14.84 -3.79 -9.98
N GLY A 145 14.11 -2.77 -9.50
CA GLY A 145 12.92 -2.22 -10.14
C GLY A 145 13.18 -1.00 -11.04
N HIS A 146 14.40 -0.45 -11.04
CA HIS A 146 14.72 0.80 -11.74
C HIS A 146 14.62 0.66 -13.27
N PRO A 147 14.12 1.67 -14.03
CA PRO A 147 13.93 1.60 -15.49
C PRO A 147 15.20 1.32 -16.31
N GLN A 148 16.38 1.55 -15.72
CA GLN A 148 17.65 1.17 -16.32
C GLN A 148 17.82 -0.35 -16.46
N PHE A 149 17.21 -1.13 -15.56
CA PHE A 149 17.37 -2.58 -15.46
C PHE A 149 16.06 -3.35 -15.62
N ASN A 150 14.93 -2.70 -15.37
CA ASN A 150 13.60 -3.26 -15.56
C ASN A 150 12.93 -2.60 -16.78
N LYS A 151 12.40 -3.42 -17.70
CA LYS A 151 11.72 -2.95 -18.93
C LYS A 151 10.23 -2.68 -18.74
N CYS A 152 9.65 -3.14 -17.64
CA CYS A 152 8.25 -2.99 -17.26
C CYS A 152 8.11 -2.37 -15.85
N PRO A 153 8.87 -1.31 -15.50
CA PRO A 153 8.88 -0.77 -14.14
C PRO A 153 7.56 -0.08 -13.74
N ASN A 154 6.71 0.25 -14.73
CA ASN A 154 5.45 0.95 -14.56
C ASN A 154 4.23 0.02 -14.70
N ASP A 155 4.42 -1.29 -14.87
CA ASP A 155 3.32 -2.24 -14.96
C ASP A 155 2.62 -2.38 -13.59
N ILE A 156 1.41 -2.93 -13.59
CA ILE A 156 0.47 -2.92 -12.45
C ILE A 156 0.87 -3.82 -11.27
N ASP A 157 1.98 -4.54 -11.37
CA ASP A 157 2.39 -5.60 -10.44
C ASP A 157 2.33 -5.20 -8.95
N TYR A 158 2.99 -4.11 -8.54
CA TYR A 158 2.88 -3.69 -7.14
C TYR A 158 1.49 -3.11 -6.79
N GLN A 159 0.75 -2.58 -7.78
CA GLN A 159 -0.59 -2.05 -7.55
C GLN A 159 -1.57 -3.13 -7.07
N ILE A 160 -1.51 -4.32 -7.67
CA ILE A 160 -2.38 -5.46 -7.33
C ILE A 160 -1.95 -6.20 -6.06
N GLU A 161 -0.78 -5.85 -5.52
CA GLU A 161 -0.18 -6.46 -4.33
C GLU A 161 -0.08 -5.50 -3.15
N ALA A 162 -0.55 -4.26 -3.28
CA ALA A 162 -0.36 -3.24 -2.25
C ALA A 162 -1.39 -3.32 -1.12
N ASP A 163 -2.42 -4.14 -1.26
CA ASP A 163 -3.54 -4.30 -0.35
C ASP A 163 -3.07 -4.57 1.10
N TYR A 164 -2.14 -5.53 1.28
CA TYR A 164 -1.56 -5.83 2.59
C TYR A 164 -1.02 -4.58 3.31
N SER A 165 -0.42 -3.63 2.57
CA SER A 165 0.30 -2.50 3.15
C SER A 165 -0.65 -1.56 3.89
N GLY A 166 -1.86 -1.37 3.37
CA GLY A 166 -2.92 -0.61 4.02
C GLY A 166 -3.69 -1.43 5.05
N LEU A 167 -3.88 -2.73 4.80
CA LEU A 167 -4.52 -3.63 5.75
C LEU A 167 -3.75 -3.68 7.07
N ILE A 168 -2.41 -3.80 7.03
CA ILE A 168 -1.59 -3.80 8.25
C ILE A 168 -1.30 -2.41 8.82
N ALA A 169 -1.74 -1.35 8.14
CA ALA A 169 -1.57 0.04 8.57
C ALA A 169 -2.89 0.85 8.67
N PRO A 170 -3.91 0.40 9.42
CA PRO A 170 -5.19 1.10 9.54
C PRO A 170 -5.04 2.56 9.96
N GLY A 171 -5.56 3.49 9.16
CA GLY A 171 -5.49 4.92 9.42
C GLY A 171 -4.08 5.54 9.30
N MET A 172 -3.10 4.79 8.77
CA MET A 172 -1.72 5.23 8.61
C MET A 172 -1.23 5.16 7.15
N PRO A 173 -1.75 6.01 6.24
CA PRO A 173 -1.37 6.00 4.83
C PRO A 173 0.14 6.09 4.58
N GLN A 174 0.87 6.88 5.38
CA GLN A 174 2.33 7.00 5.22
C GLN A 174 3.07 5.68 5.49
N VAL A 175 2.57 4.84 6.40
CA VAL A 175 3.16 3.52 6.64
C VAL A 175 2.97 2.61 5.43
N ALA A 176 1.82 2.69 4.74
CA ALA A 176 1.60 1.97 3.48
C ALA A 176 2.57 2.45 2.38
N VAL A 177 2.80 3.77 2.28
CA VAL A 177 3.78 4.37 1.35
C VAL A 177 5.20 3.85 1.63
N ASP A 178 5.61 3.84 2.90
CA ASP A 178 6.93 3.38 3.33
C ASP A 178 7.13 1.86 3.09
N LEU A 179 6.07 1.07 3.20
CA LEU A 179 6.07 -0.33 2.80
C LEU A 179 6.21 -0.48 1.28
N GLY A 180 5.61 0.40 0.49
CA GLY A 180 5.83 0.44 -0.97
C GLY A 180 7.25 0.74 -1.39
N GLU A 181 7.95 1.65 -0.68
CA GLU A 181 9.38 1.88 -0.91
C GLU A 181 10.25 0.66 -0.58
N ARG A 182 9.74 -0.28 0.21
CA ARG A 182 10.47 -1.45 0.67
C ARG A 182 10.15 -2.73 -0.10
N PHE A 183 8.90 -2.90 -0.51
CA PHE A 183 8.44 -4.09 -1.22
C PHE A 183 8.11 -3.79 -2.68
N GLY A 184 7.34 -2.73 -2.95
CA GLY A 184 7.03 -2.27 -4.31
C GLY A 184 8.27 -1.83 -5.10
N ARG A 185 9.28 -1.25 -4.43
CA ARG A 185 10.55 -0.86 -5.07
C ARG A 185 11.36 -2.04 -5.60
N LEU A 186 11.07 -3.27 -5.17
CA LEU A 186 11.78 -4.46 -5.63
C LEU A 186 11.54 -4.73 -7.12
N MET A 187 10.34 -4.39 -7.60
CA MET A 187 9.86 -4.66 -8.96
C MET A 187 9.44 -3.40 -9.71
N ASN A 188 8.83 -2.42 -9.06
CA ASN A 188 8.29 -1.22 -9.70
C ASN A 188 9.13 0.04 -9.41
N TYR A 189 8.98 1.04 -10.29
CA TYR A 189 9.57 2.36 -10.15
C TYR A 189 8.65 3.42 -10.76
N GLY A 190 8.76 4.67 -10.34
CA GLY A 190 7.93 5.77 -10.89
C GLY A 190 6.44 5.55 -10.63
N ASP A 191 5.61 5.80 -11.66
CA ASP A 191 4.15 5.75 -11.55
C ASP A 191 3.60 4.35 -11.21
N GLY A 192 4.23 3.26 -11.67
CA GLY A 192 3.81 1.91 -11.26
C GLY A 192 4.02 1.65 -9.77
N MET A 193 5.02 2.30 -9.16
CA MET A 193 5.24 2.24 -7.72
C MET A 193 4.23 3.12 -6.98
N TYR A 194 4.01 4.35 -7.46
CA TYR A 194 3.02 5.27 -6.88
C TYR A 194 1.60 4.70 -6.95
N ALA A 195 1.29 3.90 -7.96
CA ALA A 195 0.03 3.19 -8.07
C ALA A 195 -0.25 2.27 -6.87
N GLY A 196 0.73 1.44 -6.49
CA GLY A 196 0.60 0.60 -5.30
C GLY A 196 0.58 1.40 -4.00
N GLN A 197 1.41 2.43 -3.86
CA GLN A 197 1.34 3.30 -2.68
C GLN A 197 -0.04 3.97 -2.52
N PHE A 198 -0.64 4.39 -3.63
CA PHE A 198 -1.99 4.92 -3.66
C PHE A 198 -3.03 3.88 -3.21
N VAL A 199 -2.99 2.66 -3.76
CA VAL A 199 -3.89 1.57 -3.34
C VAL A 199 -3.72 1.23 -1.85
N GLY A 200 -2.50 1.07 -1.37
CA GLY A 200 -2.22 0.85 0.05
C GLY A 200 -2.75 1.97 0.93
N ALA A 201 -2.60 3.23 0.52
CA ALA A 201 -3.16 4.37 1.23
C ALA A 201 -4.69 4.39 1.24
N MET A 202 -5.36 3.93 0.17
CA MET A 202 -6.82 3.77 0.14
C MET A 202 -7.28 2.73 1.18
N TYR A 203 -6.61 1.57 1.24
CA TYR A 203 -6.89 0.55 2.25
C TYR A 203 -6.74 1.07 3.68
N ALA A 204 -5.66 1.81 3.95
CA ALA A 204 -5.44 2.43 5.25
C ALA A 204 -6.57 3.42 5.62
N ALA A 205 -7.01 4.25 4.67
CA ALA A 205 -8.06 5.24 4.88
C ALA A 205 -9.45 4.60 5.09
N ALA A 206 -9.77 3.52 4.39
CA ALA A 206 -11.07 2.83 4.43
C ALA A 206 -11.42 2.24 5.83
N PHE A 207 -10.46 2.16 6.75
CA PHE A 207 -10.75 1.80 8.13
C PHE A 207 -11.60 2.85 8.87
N PHE A 208 -11.50 4.13 8.47
CA PHE A 208 -12.12 5.26 9.16
C PHE A 208 -13.00 6.13 8.26
N GLU A 209 -12.96 5.91 6.95
CA GLU A 209 -13.78 6.61 5.96
C GLU A 209 -14.58 5.58 5.13
N SER A 210 -15.80 5.95 4.74
CA SER A 210 -16.70 5.13 3.91
C SER A 210 -17.07 5.81 2.59
N ASP A 211 -16.85 7.11 2.48
CA ASP A 211 -17.02 7.85 1.23
C ASP A 211 -15.86 7.53 0.26
N PRO A 212 -16.14 6.91 -0.90
CA PRO A 212 -15.09 6.46 -1.82
C PRO A 212 -14.27 7.62 -2.38
N VAL A 213 -14.88 8.79 -2.61
CA VAL A 213 -14.17 9.97 -3.12
C VAL A 213 -13.21 10.49 -2.06
N LYS A 214 -13.61 10.54 -0.79
CA LYS A 214 -12.72 10.95 0.30
C LYS A 214 -11.59 9.96 0.56
N ILE A 215 -11.83 8.66 0.35
CA ILE A 215 -10.79 7.63 0.41
C ILE A 215 -9.74 7.90 -0.68
N VAL A 216 -10.18 8.08 -1.94
CA VAL A 216 -9.32 8.42 -3.07
C VAL A 216 -8.55 9.70 -2.82
N GLU A 217 -9.20 10.77 -2.37
CA GLU A 217 -8.53 12.05 -2.07
C GLU A 217 -7.52 11.94 -0.92
N THR A 218 -7.75 11.03 0.03
CA THR A 218 -6.80 10.75 1.12
C THR A 218 -5.57 10.02 0.61
N ALA A 219 -5.76 9.01 -0.24
CA ALA A 219 -4.69 8.28 -0.87
C ALA A 219 -3.87 9.15 -1.83
N LEU A 220 -4.53 10.03 -2.57
CA LEU A 220 -3.89 10.97 -3.49
C LEU A 220 -2.90 11.91 -2.77
N ARG A 221 -3.18 12.28 -1.50
CA ARG A 221 -2.25 13.09 -0.69
C ARG A 221 -1.02 12.32 -0.20
N ALA A 222 -1.02 10.99 -0.32
CA ALA A 222 0.06 10.13 0.16
C ALA A 222 1.15 9.88 -0.92
N ILE A 223 0.88 10.22 -2.18
CA ILE A 223 1.81 10.05 -3.30
C ILE A 223 2.36 11.41 -3.79
N PRO A 224 3.47 11.43 -4.56
CA PRO A 224 4.01 12.69 -5.08
C PRO A 224 2.98 13.44 -5.92
N PRO A 225 2.69 14.73 -5.61
CA PRO A 225 1.60 15.46 -6.26
C PRO A 225 1.84 15.75 -7.74
N ASP A 226 3.11 15.74 -8.17
CA ASP A 226 3.53 16.03 -9.54
C ASP A 226 3.73 14.76 -10.39
N SER A 227 3.36 13.57 -9.87
CA SER A 227 3.42 12.32 -10.65
C SER A 227 2.29 12.23 -11.68
N GLN A 228 2.51 11.49 -12.76
CA GLN A 228 1.45 11.28 -13.76
C GLN A 228 0.31 10.45 -13.17
N TYR A 229 0.60 9.53 -12.25
CA TYR A 229 -0.43 8.80 -11.53
C TYR A 229 -1.33 9.73 -10.71
N ALA A 230 -0.77 10.71 -10.01
CA ALA A 230 -1.54 11.69 -9.25
C ALA A 230 -2.37 12.61 -10.15
N GLU A 231 -1.83 13.01 -11.31
CA GLU A 231 -2.56 13.74 -12.34
C GLU A 231 -3.78 12.95 -12.84
N MET A 232 -3.56 11.71 -13.27
CA MET A 232 -4.62 10.81 -13.73
C MET A 232 -5.74 10.61 -12.68
N VAL A 233 -5.38 10.42 -11.40
CA VAL A 233 -6.39 10.30 -10.34
C VAL A 233 -7.18 11.60 -10.13
N ARG A 234 -6.53 12.77 -10.22
CA ARG A 234 -7.23 14.07 -10.13
C ARG A 234 -8.24 14.23 -11.26
N ASP A 235 -7.86 13.86 -12.48
CA ASP A 235 -8.72 13.95 -13.65
C ASP A 235 -9.90 12.99 -13.52
N LEU A 236 -9.69 11.73 -13.13
CA LEU A 236 -10.76 10.77 -12.86
C LEU A 236 -11.76 11.28 -11.82
N VAL A 237 -11.28 11.86 -10.70
CA VAL A 237 -12.16 12.43 -9.67
C VAL A 237 -12.92 13.64 -10.20
N ALA A 238 -12.28 14.50 -11.00
CA ALA A 238 -12.94 15.66 -11.60
C ALA A 238 -14.03 15.24 -12.60
N TRP A 239 -13.75 14.24 -13.45
CA TRP A 239 -14.71 13.71 -14.41
C TRP A 239 -15.88 13.00 -13.72
N TYR A 240 -15.61 12.17 -12.72
CA TYR A 240 -16.67 11.56 -11.89
C TYR A 240 -17.55 12.63 -11.24
N ARG A 241 -16.97 13.71 -10.71
CA ARG A 241 -17.75 14.80 -10.10
C ARG A 241 -18.61 15.58 -11.09
N ALA A 242 -18.21 15.63 -12.36
CA ALA A 242 -18.98 16.30 -13.40
C ALA A 242 -20.25 15.52 -13.78
N ASP A 243 -20.21 14.20 -13.72
CA ASP A 243 -21.35 13.32 -14.00
C ASP A 243 -21.33 12.05 -13.12
N PRO A 244 -21.71 12.14 -11.83
CA PRO A 244 -21.55 11.04 -10.87
C PRO A 244 -22.48 9.85 -11.10
N ASP A 245 -23.54 10.04 -11.90
CA ASP A 245 -24.52 9.01 -12.22
C ASP A 245 -24.16 8.23 -13.51
N HIS A 246 -23.18 8.70 -14.28
CA HIS A 246 -22.72 8.08 -15.54
C HIS A 246 -21.20 7.90 -15.54
N TRP A 247 -20.73 6.90 -14.79
CA TRP A 247 -19.28 6.60 -14.69
C TRP A 247 -18.65 6.28 -16.05
N GLU A 248 -19.44 5.78 -17.01
CA GLU A 248 -19.00 5.50 -18.39
C GLU A 248 -18.46 6.76 -19.08
N ALA A 249 -19.00 7.95 -18.77
CA ALA A 249 -18.51 9.21 -19.33
C ALA A 249 -17.08 9.54 -18.86
N ALA A 250 -16.70 9.13 -17.65
CA ALA A 250 -15.32 9.24 -17.19
C ALA A 250 -14.41 8.23 -17.91
N TRP A 251 -14.91 7.00 -18.16
CA TRP A 251 -14.18 6.01 -18.95
C TRP A 251 -13.94 6.48 -20.39
N GLU A 252 -14.95 7.08 -21.05
CA GLU A 252 -14.80 7.63 -22.40
C GLU A 252 -13.72 8.70 -22.49
N LYS A 253 -13.55 9.52 -21.44
CA LYS A 253 -12.47 10.53 -21.37
C LYS A 253 -11.09 9.91 -21.24
N CYS A 254 -10.96 8.75 -20.59
CA CYS A 254 -9.69 8.02 -20.57
C CYS A 254 -9.28 7.49 -21.95
N GLN A 255 -10.20 7.45 -22.91
CA GLN A 255 -9.95 6.95 -24.27
C GLN A 255 -9.54 8.04 -25.27
N GLU A 256 -9.65 9.31 -24.88
CA GLU A 256 -9.26 10.47 -25.70
C GLU A 256 -7.74 10.73 -25.62
#